data_AF-A0A124GNR9-F1
#
_entry.id   AF-A0A124GNR9-F1
#
_cell.length_a   1.000
_cell.length_b   1.000
_cell.length_c   1.000
_cell.angle_alpha   90.00
_cell.angle_beta   90.00
_cell.angle_gamma   90.00
#
_symmetry.space_group_name_H-M   'P 1'
#
loop_
_entity.id
_entity.type
_entity.pdbx_description
1 polymer ?
#
loop_
_entity_poly.entity_id
_entity_poly.type
_entity_poly.pdbx_seq_one_letter_code
_entity_poly.pdbx_strand_id
1 'polypeptide(L)'
;MNILKPIKYSKYMQKGSDGRWTNVIQTVSHLKNLVIAYEEIHALPGLLTPAIDHETISGISQQRLIEISQSLQDGSFRFKPMRRVWI
;
A
#
# COMPACT_ATOMS: atom_id res chain seq x y z
N MET A 1 -21.80 -11.25 9.17
CA MET A 1 -21.10 -11.99 8.10
C MET A 1 -21.09 -11.10 6.87
N ASN A 2 -20.12 -10.19 6.77
CA ASN A 2 -20.09 -9.20 5.69
C ASN A 2 -19.24 -9.74 4.54
N ILE A 3 -19.88 -9.85 3.38
CA ILE A 3 -19.30 -10.31 2.12
C ILE A 3 -18.36 -9.20 1.65
N LEU A 4 -17.05 -9.40 1.82
CA LEU A 4 -16.06 -8.60 1.10
C LEU A 4 -16.29 -8.86 -0.39
N LYS A 5 -16.89 -7.89 -1.10
CA LYS A 5 -16.94 -7.91 -2.57
C LYS A 5 -15.53 -8.19 -3.09
N PRO A 6 -15.34 -9.01 -4.14
CA PRO A 6 -14.00 -9.27 -4.67
C PRO A 6 -13.41 -7.96 -5.15
N ILE A 7 -12.50 -7.40 -4.37
CA ILE A 7 -11.91 -6.11 -4.66
C ILE A 7 -11.00 -6.29 -5.87
N LYS A 8 -11.40 -5.72 -7.00
CA LYS A 8 -10.71 -5.91 -8.27
C LYS A 8 -9.57 -4.90 -8.40
N TYR A 9 -8.37 -5.33 -8.00
CA TYR A 9 -7.12 -4.65 -8.33
C TYR A 9 -7.04 -4.41 -9.84
N SER A 10 -6.47 -3.25 -10.20
CA SER A 10 -6.10 -2.97 -11.58
C SER A 10 -4.88 -3.83 -11.95
N LYS A 11 -5.06 -4.72 -12.94
CA LYS A 11 -4.07 -5.73 -13.31
C LYS A 11 -3.16 -5.21 -14.41
N TYR A 12 -2.10 -4.49 -14.02
CA TYR A 12 -1.02 -4.11 -14.92
C TYR A 12 0.13 -5.12 -14.92
N MET A 13 0.27 -5.88 -13.83
CA MET A 13 1.33 -6.87 -13.66
C MET A 13 1.18 -8.03 -14.65
N GLN A 14 2.27 -8.32 -15.36
CA GLN A 14 2.33 -9.36 -16.39
C GLN A 14 3.51 -10.28 -16.10
N LYS A 15 3.36 -11.57 -16.41
CA LYS A 15 4.44 -12.54 -16.27
C LYS A 15 5.11 -12.69 -17.64
N GLY A 16 6.41 -12.42 -17.69
CA GLY A 16 7.24 -12.66 -18.86
C GLY A 16 7.42 -14.15 -19.13
N SER A 17 7.84 -14.48 -20.34
CA SER A 17 8.21 -15.84 -20.74
C SER A 17 9.41 -16.38 -19.96
N ASP A 18 10.25 -15.49 -19.41
CA ASP A 18 11.37 -15.76 -18.50
C ASP A 18 10.93 -16.05 -17.05
N GLY A 19 9.63 -15.97 -16.76
CA GLY A 19 9.06 -16.17 -15.44
C GLY A 19 9.11 -14.94 -14.53
N ARG A 20 9.69 -13.81 -14.97
CA ARG A 20 9.75 -12.57 -14.20
C ARG A 20 8.45 -11.80 -14.30
N TRP A 21 8.13 -11.02 -13.26
CA TRP A 21 7.00 -10.11 -13.27
C TRP A 21 7.42 -8.74 -13.78
N THR A 22 6.72 -8.24 -14.79
CA THR A 22 6.86 -6.87 -15.30
C THR A 22 5.70 -6.01 -14.81
N ASN A 23 5.85 -4.69 -14.94
CA ASN A 23 4.87 -3.68 -14.52
C ASN A 23 4.53 -3.68 -13.02
N VAL A 24 5.46 -4.15 -12.18
CA VAL A 24 5.27 -4.23 -10.72
C VAL A 24 5.11 -2.83 -10.13
N ILE A 25 6.00 -1.90 -10.47
CA ILE A 25 5.93 -0.53 -9.97
C ILE A 25 4.64 0.16 -10.41
N GLN A 26 4.25 0.02 -11.69
CA GLN A 26 3.00 0.56 -12.22
C GLN A 26 1.77 -0.01 -11.49
N THR A 27 1.83 -1.28 -11.11
CA THR A 27 0.75 -1.93 -10.35
C THR A 27 0.69 -1.41 -8.91
N VAL A 28 1.84 -1.32 -8.23
CA VAL A 28 1.92 -0.87 -6.83
C VAL A 28 1.66 0.63 -6.70
N SER A 29 2.09 1.43 -7.67
CA SER A 29 1.93 2.89 -7.65
C SER A 29 0.55 3.35 -8.10
N HIS A 30 -0.29 2.47 -8.65
CA HIS A 30 -1.63 2.84 -9.08
C HIS A 30 -2.50 3.19 -7.86
N LEU A 31 -3.04 4.42 -7.83
CA LEU A 31 -3.78 4.96 -6.68
C LEU A 31 -4.88 4.02 -6.18
N LYS A 32 -5.66 3.42 -7.09
CA LYS A 32 -6.72 2.48 -6.71
C LYS A 32 -6.15 1.27 -5.95
N ASN A 33 -5.01 0.74 -6.37
CA ASN A 33 -4.40 -0.43 -5.73
C ASN A 33 -3.86 -0.05 -4.35
N LEU A 34 -3.31 1.16 -4.18
CA LEU A 34 -2.89 1.68 -2.88
C LEU A 34 -4.06 1.88 -1.92
N VAL A 35 -5.19 2.41 -2.40
CA VAL A 35 -6.41 2.57 -1.57
C VAL A 35 -6.92 1.22 -1.10
N ILE A 36 -7.01 0.24 -2.01
CA ILE A 36 -7.44 -1.12 -1.66
C ILE A 36 -6.50 -1.75 -0.64
N ALA A 37 -5.18 -1.67 -0.87
CA ALA A 37 -4.19 -2.21 0.05
C ALA A 37 -4.27 -1.53 1.44
N TYR A 38 -4.51 -0.22 1.47
CA TYR A 38 -4.72 0.52 2.71
C TYR A 38 -5.96 0.03 3.47
N GLU A 39 -7.10 -0.14 2.79
CA GLU A 39 -8.34 -0.67 3.39
C GLU A 39 -8.16 -2.08 3.95
N GLU A 40 -7.47 -2.96 3.22
CA GLU A 40 -7.16 -4.33 3.65
C GLU A 40 -6.26 -4.36 4.89
N ILE A 41 -5.21 -3.53 4.92
CA ILE A 41 -4.30 -3.39 6.07
C ILE A 41 -5.07 -2.82 7.28
N HIS A 42 -5.90 -1.81 7.07
CA HIS A 42 -6.68 -1.16 8.12
C HIS A 42 -7.72 -2.09 8.75
N ALA A 43 -8.25 -3.05 7.99
CA ALA A 43 -9.21 -4.04 8.50
C ALA A 43 -8.60 -5.09 9.45
N LEU A 44 -7.26 -5.13 9.59
CA LEU A 44 -6.57 -6.09 10.46
C LEU A 44 -6.37 -5.52 11.89
N PRO A 45 -6.83 -6.22 12.95
CA PRO A 45 -6.89 -5.68 14.31
C PRO A 45 -5.52 -5.39 14.95
N GLY A 46 -4.42 -5.94 14.41
CA GLY A 46 -3.05 -5.75 14.93
C GLY A 46 -2.27 -4.58 14.32
N LEU A 47 -2.83 -3.86 13.35
CA LEU A 47 -2.14 -2.78 12.61
C LEU A 47 -2.60 -1.36 13.00
N LEU A 48 -3.52 -1.26 13.97
CA LEU A 48 -3.91 -0.02 14.63
C LEU A 48 -2.93 0.38 15.75
N THR A 49 -1.76 -0.23 15.83
CA THR A 49 -0.71 0.19 16.75
C THR A 49 -0.12 1.51 16.25
N PRO A 50 -0.21 2.61 17.03
CA PRO A 50 0.30 3.91 16.62
C PRO A 50 1.79 3.82 16.27
N ALA A 51 2.18 4.46 15.17
CA ALA A 51 3.59 4.68 14.90
C ALA A 51 4.18 5.62 15.99
N ILE A 52 5.52 5.72 16.05
CA ILE A 52 6.24 6.54 17.05
C ILE A 52 5.79 8.01 17.03
N ASP A 53 5.33 8.51 15.88
CA ASP A 53 4.80 9.86 15.69
C ASP A 53 3.36 10.04 16.25
N HIS A 54 2.82 9.07 16.98
CA HIS A 54 1.43 8.99 17.45
C HIS A 54 0.36 8.97 16.34
N GLU A 55 0.76 9.01 15.07
CA GLU A 55 -0.12 8.79 13.93
C GLU A 55 -0.29 7.29 13.67
N THR A 56 -1.52 6.81 13.83
CA THR A 56 -1.91 5.45 13.44
C THR A 56 -2.00 5.36 11.91
N ILE A 57 -1.96 4.14 11.36
CA ILE A 57 -2.37 3.89 9.96
C ILE A 57 -3.76 4.49 9.70
N SER A 58 -4.64 4.56 10.71
CA SER A 58 -5.95 5.26 10.65
C SER A 58 -5.89 6.75 10.29
N GLY A 59 -4.71 7.38 10.27
CA GLY A 59 -4.50 8.80 9.95
C GLY A 59 -4.03 9.07 8.52
N ILE A 60 -3.83 8.04 7.68
CA ILE A 60 -3.43 8.25 6.29
C ILE A 60 -4.63 8.79 5.52
N SER A 61 -4.58 10.08 5.18
CA SER A 61 -5.60 10.72 4.35
C SER A 61 -5.54 10.21 2.91
N GLN A 62 -6.64 10.35 2.18
CA GLN A 62 -6.65 10.11 0.73
C GLN A 62 -5.58 10.94 0.00
N GLN A 63 -5.34 12.17 0.47
CA GLN A 63 -4.28 13.03 -0.06
C GLN A 63 -2.90 12.41 0.10
N ARG A 64 -2.63 11.78 1.25
CA ARG A 64 -1.36 11.09 1.48
C ARG A 64 -1.19 9.89 0.55
N LEU A 65 -2.24 9.14 0.25
CA LEU A 65 -2.18 8.05 -0.74
C LEU A 65 -1.89 8.57 -2.15
N ILE A 66 -2.39 9.75 -2.52
CA ILE A 66 -2.07 10.42 -3.79
C ILE A 66 -0.58 10.79 -3.83
N GLU A 67 -0.04 11.39 -2.77
CA GLU A 67 1.40 11.73 -2.68
C GLU A 67 2.29 10.49 -2.78
N ILE A 68 1.90 9.39 -2.11
CA ILE A 68 2.61 8.11 -2.21
C ILE A 68 2.56 7.58 -3.64
N SER A 69 1.38 7.60 -4.28
CA SER A 69 1.22 7.17 -5.68
C SER A 69 2.13 7.96 -6.62
N GLN A 70 2.19 9.28 -6.47
CA GLN A 70 3.04 10.16 -7.29
C GLN A 70 4.53 9.91 -7.04
N SER A 71 4.93 9.86 -5.78
CA SER A 71 6.35 9.64 -5.40
C SER A 71 6.87 8.23 -5.76
N LEU A 72 5.99 7.24 -5.87
CA LEU A 72 6.35 5.92 -6.39
C LEU A 72 6.54 5.93 -7.92
N GLN A 73 5.77 6.75 -8.64
CA GLN A 73 5.87 6.88 -10.10
C GLN A 73 7.09 7.68 -10.53
N ASP A 74 7.46 8.71 -9.77
CA ASP A 74 8.64 9.54 -10.04
C ASP A 74 9.95 8.97 -9.43
N GLY A 75 9.84 7.90 -8.62
CA GLY A 75 10.98 7.23 -7.99
C GLY A 75 11.56 7.95 -6.77
N SER A 76 10.91 9.00 -6.27
CA SER A 76 11.34 9.79 -5.12
C SER A 76 10.90 9.24 -3.76
N PHE A 77 10.01 8.24 -3.75
CA PHE A 77 9.46 7.69 -2.51
C PHE A 77 10.54 7.17 -1.55
N ARG A 78 10.49 7.61 -0.30
CA ARG A 78 11.37 7.16 0.78
C ARG A 78 10.55 6.63 1.94
N PHE A 79 10.87 5.42 2.38
CA PHE A 79 10.28 4.85 3.59
C PHE A 79 10.72 5.66 4.80
N LYS A 80 9.75 6.01 5.67
CA LYS A 80 10.07 6.56 6.98
C LYS A 80 10.88 5.52 7.79
N PRO A 81 11.85 5.95 8.61
CA PRO A 81 12.60 5.05 9.46
C PRO A 81 11.66 4.31 10.42
N MET A 82 11.76 2.97 10.46
CA MET A 82 11.00 2.13 11.37
C MET A 82 11.93 1.58 12.46
N ARG A 83 11.55 1.72 13.73
CA ARG A 83 12.34 1.18 14.85
C ARG A 83 12.10 -0.33 14.98
N ARG A 84 13.17 -1.12 15.00
CA ARG A 84 13.10 -2.55 15.38
C ARG A 84 12.77 -2.65 16.86
N VAL A 85 11.69 -3.35 17.18
CA VAL A 85 11.35 -3.78 18.55
C VAL A 85 11.70 -5.26 18.63
N TRP A 86 12.58 -5.63 19.56
CA TRP A 86 12.89 -7.03 19.84
C TRP A 86 11.76 -7.59 20.72
N ILE A 87 11.21 -8.74 20.31
CA ILE A 87 10.15 -9.49 21.01
C ILE A 87 10.77 -10.76 21.57
#